data_AF-A0A9D2HME9-F1
#
_entry.id   AF-A0A9D2HME9-F1
#
_cell.length_a   1.000
_cell.length_b   1.000
_cell.length_c   1.000
_cell.angle_alpha   90.00
_cell.angle_beta   90.00
_cell.angle_gamma   90.00
#
_symmetry.space_group_name_H-M   'P 1'
#
loop_
_entity.id
_entity.type
_entity.pdbx_description
1 polymer ?
#
loop_
_entity_poly.entity_id
_entity_poly.type
_entity_poly.pdbx_seq_one_letter_code
_entity_poly.pdbx_strand_id
1 'polypeptide(L)'
;MNNLIATSRRGEMRALAVQGIFATDCYAQLRGLVARHLGPAHAALLAEPQHDAGKRQIDWYTDLPGTAVRCADLPADEARRVQARAGELARDILETARRLRESSGHEHGLSGELLALVPRHASEGDLWAVNGQPVLINWGFAQGGAGAEAQDLSRLGATPPPAPPAPAAPPTTPPPVAPTAGRGCLWWLLPLLLLLLLLWLLLAALGYLPSPLPAACAPLPDTAAL
;
A
#
# COMPACT_ATOMS: atom_id res chain seq x y z
N MET A 1 28.25 2.18 9.69
CA MET A 1 27.57 3.43 10.05
C MET A 1 26.36 3.52 9.15
N ASN A 2 25.15 3.63 9.71
CA ASN A 2 23.92 3.56 8.91
C ASN A 2 23.54 4.98 8.47
N ASN A 3 23.19 5.14 7.19
CA ASN A 3 22.83 6.40 6.57
C ASN A 3 21.32 6.60 6.62
N LEU A 4 20.87 7.77 7.08
CA LEU A 4 19.46 8.16 7.05
C LEU A 4 19.02 8.37 5.60
N ILE A 5 17.93 7.71 5.21
CA ILE A 5 17.31 7.82 3.89
C ILE A 5 16.15 8.82 3.93
N ALA A 6 15.21 8.60 4.85
CA ALA A 6 13.97 9.36 4.94
C ALA A 6 13.33 9.25 6.33
N THR A 7 12.45 10.19 6.63
CA THR A 7 11.58 10.17 7.81
C THR A 7 10.12 10.16 7.37
N SER A 8 9.37 9.16 7.84
CA SER A 8 7.94 9.01 7.54
C SER A 8 7.07 9.30 8.76
N ARG A 9 5.85 9.78 8.54
CA ARG A 9 4.87 10.01 9.61
C ARG A 9 4.05 8.73 9.85
N ARG A 10 4.22 8.13 11.02
CA ARG A 10 3.50 6.88 11.39
C ARG A 10 1.99 7.05 11.40
N GLY A 11 1.48 8.23 11.78
CA GLY A 11 0.03 8.50 11.86
C GLY A 11 -0.70 8.52 10.52
N GLU A 12 0.04 8.59 9.40
CA GLU A 12 -0.51 8.61 8.04
C GLU A 12 -0.50 7.22 7.39
N MET A 13 0.08 6.22 8.07
CA MET A 13 0.30 4.87 7.55
C MET A 13 -0.37 3.82 8.43
N ARG A 14 -0.99 2.82 7.81
CA ARG A 14 -1.56 1.68 8.55
C ARG A 14 -0.51 0.58 8.68
N ALA A 15 -0.07 0.32 9.91
CA ALA A 15 0.88 -0.76 10.20
C ALA A 15 0.26 -2.13 9.88
N LEU A 16 1.02 -2.99 9.21
CA LEU A 16 0.62 -4.37 8.90
C LEU A 16 1.20 -5.29 9.97
N ALA A 17 0.37 -6.22 10.44
CA ALA A 17 0.73 -7.16 11.49
C ALA A 17 0.23 -8.57 11.20
N VAL A 18 0.95 -9.55 11.74
CA VAL A 18 0.56 -10.95 11.79
C VAL A 18 0.42 -11.33 13.26
N GLN A 19 -0.77 -11.75 13.68
CA GLN A 19 -1.04 -12.14 15.08
C GLN A 19 -0.64 -11.06 16.11
N GLY A 20 -0.74 -9.78 15.74
CA GLY A 20 -0.36 -8.63 16.58
C GLY A 20 1.12 -8.23 16.51
N ILE A 21 1.95 -8.97 15.77
CA ILE A 21 3.38 -8.67 15.56
C ILE A 21 3.54 -7.82 14.29
N PHE A 22 4.16 -6.65 14.42
CA PHE A 22 4.48 -5.78 13.28
C PHE A 22 5.76 -6.23 12.58
N ALA A 23 5.75 -6.20 11.24
CA ALA A 23 6.92 -6.61 10.46
C ALA A 23 8.16 -5.75 10.77
N THR A 24 7.98 -4.44 11.02
CA THR A 24 9.08 -3.52 11.33
C THR A 24 9.76 -3.80 12.65
N ASP A 25 9.02 -4.26 13.66
CA ASP A 25 9.59 -4.65 14.96
C ASP A 25 10.46 -5.91 14.83
N CYS A 26 10.23 -6.71 13.79
CA CYS A 26 11.02 -7.90 13.46
C CYS A 26 12.14 -7.64 12.44
N TYR A 27 12.55 -6.39 12.22
CA TYR A 27 13.53 -6.03 11.19
C TYR A 27 14.78 -6.91 11.20
N ALA A 28 15.48 -7.02 12.33
CA ALA A 28 16.73 -7.78 12.40
C ALA A 28 16.54 -9.26 12.03
N GLN A 29 15.42 -9.85 12.46
CA GLN A 29 15.06 -11.23 12.15
C GLN A 29 14.75 -11.41 10.65
N LEU A 30 13.92 -10.52 10.08
CA LEU A 30 13.54 -10.56 8.67
C LEU A 30 14.72 -10.27 7.75
N ARG A 31 15.56 -9.29 8.08
CA ARG A 31 16.80 -8.99 7.34
C ARG A 31 17.75 -10.19 7.37
N GLY A 32 17.97 -10.79 8.54
CA GLY A 32 18.80 -11.99 8.66
C GLY A 32 18.22 -13.19 7.89
N LEU A 33 16.90 -13.30 7.87
CA LEU A 33 16.17 -14.29 7.06
C LEU A 33 16.33 -14.07 5.55
N VAL A 34 16.21 -12.84 5.08
CA VAL A 34 16.43 -12.56 3.66
C VAL A 34 17.91 -12.78 3.31
N ALA A 35 18.84 -12.32 4.14
CA ALA A 35 20.26 -12.48 3.92
C ALA A 35 20.69 -13.95 3.83
N ARG A 36 20.18 -14.82 4.71
CA ARG A 36 20.56 -16.24 4.72
C ARG A 36 20.00 -17.04 3.54
N HIS A 37 18.82 -16.68 3.02
CA HIS A 37 18.19 -17.42 1.92
C HIS A 37 18.49 -16.85 0.54
N LEU A 38 18.62 -15.53 0.42
CA LEU A 38 18.71 -14.81 -0.86
C LEU A 38 19.99 -13.97 -1.01
N GLY A 39 20.67 -13.69 0.11
CA GLY A 39 21.93 -12.95 0.12
C GLY A 39 21.79 -11.47 0.51
N PRO A 40 22.93 -10.77 0.65
CA PRO A 40 22.98 -9.41 1.19
C PRO A 40 22.30 -8.38 0.29
N ALA A 41 22.30 -8.56 -1.03
CA ALA A 41 21.64 -7.63 -1.96
C ALA A 41 20.11 -7.60 -1.80
N HIS A 42 19.48 -8.74 -1.49
CA HIS A 42 18.05 -8.80 -1.17
C HIS A 42 17.77 -8.21 0.21
N ALA A 43 18.65 -8.46 1.18
CA ALA A 43 18.51 -7.90 2.52
C ALA A 43 18.63 -6.37 2.53
N ALA A 44 19.49 -5.82 1.67
CA ALA A 44 19.68 -4.39 1.47
C ALA A 44 18.45 -3.68 0.87
N LEU A 45 17.49 -4.43 0.31
CA LEU A 45 16.20 -3.85 -0.09
C LEU A 45 15.46 -3.27 1.12
N LEU A 46 15.70 -3.75 2.34
CA LEU A 46 14.96 -3.35 3.52
C LEU A 46 15.69 -2.26 4.28
N ALA A 47 15.18 -1.03 4.21
CA ALA A 47 15.63 0.02 5.10
C ALA A 47 15.33 -0.36 6.56
N GLU A 48 16.25 -0.05 7.46
CA GLU A 48 16.08 -0.24 8.90
C GLU A 48 15.11 0.80 9.46
N PRO A 49 13.99 0.38 10.08
CA PRO A 49 13.05 1.28 10.73
C PRO A 49 13.55 1.61 12.14
N GLN A 50 13.68 2.89 12.45
CA GLN A 50 13.88 3.39 13.79
C GLN A 50 12.62 4.16 14.23
N HIS A 51 11.88 3.56 15.15
CA HIS A 51 10.65 4.14 15.67
C HIS A 51 10.95 5.18 16.75
N ASP A 52 10.53 6.43 16.54
CA ASP A 52 10.56 7.47 17.57
C ASP A 52 9.26 7.38 18.40
N ALA A 53 9.39 6.92 19.65
CA ALA A 53 8.27 6.74 20.58
C ALA A 53 7.54 8.06 20.92
N GLY A 54 8.21 9.21 20.81
CA GLY A 54 7.64 10.51 21.15
C GLY A 54 7.08 11.28 19.96
N LYS A 55 7.59 11.07 18.74
CA LYS A 55 7.30 11.92 17.57
C LYS A 55 6.32 11.34 16.56
N ARG A 56 5.80 10.13 16.78
CA ARG A 56 4.95 9.42 15.80
C ARG A 56 5.60 9.37 14.41
N GLN A 57 6.93 9.22 14.37
CA GLN A 57 7.74 9.19 13.16
C GLN A 57 8.54 7.89 13.10
N ILE A 58 8.94 7.53 11.88
CA ILE A 58 9.84 6.41 11.61
C ILE A 58 10.96 6.96 10.76
N ASP A 59 12.19 6.90 11.27
CA ASP A 59 13.39 7.17 10.50
C ASP A 59 13.86 5.89 9.82
N TRP A 60 14.20 5.98 8.54
CA TRP A 60 14.58 4.84 7.72
C TRP A 60 16.06 4.93 7.36
N TYR A 61 16.82 3.89 7.69
CA TYR A 61 18.26 3.86 7.48
C TYR A 61 18.70 2.74 6.53
N THR A 62 19.89 2.88 5.96
CA THR A 62 20.57 1.82 5.19
C THR A 62 22.03 1.72 5.61
N ASP A 63 22.60 0.52 5.51
CA ASP A 63 24.02 0.28 5.71
C ASP A 63 24.83 0.44 4.42
N LEU A 64 24.17 0.70 3.28
CA LEU A 64 24.84 0.92 2.01
C LEU A 64 25.65 2.23 2.03
N PRO A 65 26.90 2.21 1.56
CA PRO A 65 27.69 3.42 1.41
C PRO A 65 27.16 4.25 0.24
N GLY A 66 27.12 5.58 0.40
CA GLY A 66 26.70 6.53 -0.64
C GLY A 66 25.47 7.34 -0.27
N THR A 67 25.08 8.23 -1.18
CA THR A 67 23.91 9.10 -1.02
C THR A 67 22.66 8.39 -1.52
N ALA A 68 21.61 8.35 -0.70
CA ALA A 68 20.32 7.86 -1.12
C ALA A 68 19.58 8.91 -1.97
N VAL A 69 19.08 8.49 -3.13
CA VAL A 69 18.27 9.33 -4.03
C VAL A 69 16.93 8.64 -4.27
N ARG A 70 15.83 9.39 -4.27
CA ARG A 70 14.51 8.83 -4.57
C ARG A 70 14.50 8.31 -5.99
N CYS A 71 13.90 7.15 -6.20
CA CYS A 71 13.83 6.56 -7.54
C CYS A 71 13.12 7.49 -8.54
N ALA A 72 12.15 8.29 -8.07
CA ALA A 72 11.44 9.28 -8.89
C ALA A 72 12.32 10.47 -9.33
N ASP A 73 13.40 10.75 -8.60
CA ASP A 73 14.30 11.87 -8.87
C ASP A 73 15.53 11.43 -9.71
N LEU A 74 15.64 10.13 -10.03
CA LEU A 74 16.70 9.60 -10.88
C LEU A 74 16.46 9.86 -12.37
N PRO A 75 17.52 9.88 -13.21
CA PRO A 75 17.37 9.81 -14.65
C PRO A 75 16.49 8.63 -15.08
N ALA A 76 15.62 8.81 -16.08
CA ALA A 76 14.59 7.84 -16.43
C ALA A 76 15.14 6.43 -16.71
N ASP A 77 16.30 6.32 -17.35
CA ASP A 77 16.94 5.02 -17.64
C ASP A 77 17.42 4.32 -16.37
N GLU A 78 17.94 5.09 -15.40
CA GLU A 78 18.39 4.57 -14.12
C GLU A 78 17.22 4.20 -13.22
N ALA A 79 16.20 5.05 -13.15
CA ALA A 79 14.95 4.76 -12.44
C ALA A 79 14.33 3.43 -12.92
N ARG A 80 14.26 3.20 -14.24
CA ARG A 80 13.75 1.93 -14.80
C ARG A 80 14.59 0.73 -14.38
N ARG A 81 15.92 0.86 -14.35
CA ARG A 81 16.82 -0.21 -13.88
C ARG A 81 16.62 -0.52 -12.39
N VAL A 82 16.52 0.52 -11.56
CA VAL A 82 16.29 0.39 -10.11
C VAL A 82 14.93 -0.25 -9.84
N GLN A 83 13.87 0.18 -10.53
CA GLN A 83 12.53 -0.41 -10.41
C GLN A 83 12.49 -1.87 -10.85
N ALA A 84 13.10 -2.19 -11.99
CA ALA A 84 13.19 -3.58 -12.47
C ALA A 84 13.91 -4.46 -11.44
N ARG A 85 15.04 -3.98 -10.92
CA ARG A 85 15.80 -4.69 -9.90
C ARG A 85 15.01 -4.85 -8.60
N ALA A 86 14.33 -3.81 -8.13
CA ALA A 86 13.47 -3.89 -6.95
C ALA A 86 12.36 -4.93 -7.13
N GLY A 87 11.74 -4.97 -8.32
CA GLY A 87 10.72 -5.95 -8.68
C GLY A 87 11.24 -7.40 -8.68
N GLU A 88 12.47 -7.63 -9.14
CA GLU A 88 13.14 -8.94 -9.02
C GLU A 88 13.34 -9.35 -7.57
N LEU A 89 13.99 -8.50 -6.78
CA LEU A 89 14.29 -8.79 -5.37
C LEU A 89 13.00 -9.06 -4.57
N ALA A 90 11.96 -8.25 -4.80
CA ALA A 90 10.67 -8.41 -4.15
C ALA A 90 9.99 -9.74 -4.51
N ARG A 91 10.06 -10.17 -5.79
CA ARG A 91 9.50 -11.47 -6.22
C ARG A 91 10.20 -12.63 -5.53
N ASP A 92 11.52 -12.61 -5.45
CA ASP A 92 12.31 -13.66 -4.79
C ASP A 92 12.01 -13.74 -3.28
N ILE A 93 11.84 -12.58 -2.62
CA ILE A 93 11.43 -12.48 -1.22
C ILE A 93 10.03 -13.08 -1.02
N LEU A 94 9.06 -12.74 -1.88
CA LEU A 94 7.70 -13.28 -1.79
C LEU A 94 7.66 -14.78 -2.03
N GLU A 95 8.50 -15.29 -2.94
CA GLU A 95 8.60 -16.73 -3.17
C GLU A 95 9.19 -17.44 -1.94
N THR A 96 10.22 -16.87 -1.33
CA THR A 96 10.83 -17.39 -0.09
C THR A 96 9.82 -17.38 1.06
N ALA A 97 9.05 -16.29 1.21
CA ALA A 97 7.98 -16.18 2.18
C ALA A 97 6.92 -17.29 1.99
N ARG A 98 6.55 -17.60 0.73
CA ARG A 98 5.64 -18.71 0.42
C ARG A 98 6.21 -20.06 0.86
N ARG A 99 7.46 -20.37 0.50
CA ARG A 99 8.11 -21.64 0.88
C ARG A 99 8.18 -21.82 2.39
N LEU A 100 8.46 -20.74 3.13
CA LEU A 100 8.51 -20.76 4.60
C LEU A 100 7.15 -21.08 5.23
N ARG A 101 6.06 -20.51 4.70
CA ARG A 101 4.70 -20.83 5.16
C ARG A 101 4.30 -22.29 4.90
N GLU A 102 4.80 -22.87 3.82
CA GLU A 102 4.54 -24.27 3.44
C GLU A 102 5.42 -25.26 4.21
N SER A 103 6.51 -24.79 4.84
CA SER A 103 7.41 -25.64 5.62
C SER A 103 6.81 -26.05 6.97
N SER A 104 7.10 -27.28 7.40
CA SER A 104 6.59 -27.83 8.66
C SER A 104 7.36 -27.24 9.86
N GLY A 105 6.84 -26.15 10.43
CA GLY A 105 7.34 -25.55 11.68
C GLY A 105 6.66 -24.22 11.98
N HIS A 106 6.09 -24.05 13.18
CA HIS A 106 5.31 -22.85 13.54
C HIS A 106 6.10 -21.53 13.39
N GLU A 107 7.36 -21.52 13.83
CA GLU A 107 8.28 -20.38 13.70
C GLU A 107 8.56 -20.00 12.23
N HIS A 108 8.63 -20.99 11.35
CA HIS A 108 8.82 -20.78 9.91
C HIS A 108 7.53 -20.24 9.27
N GLY A 109 6.37 -20.70 9.74
CA GLY A 109 5.06 -20.18 9.35
C GLY A 109 4.93 -18.68 9.65
N LEU A 110 5.15 -18.28 10.91
CA LEU A 110 5.07 -16.87 11.31
C LEU A 110 6.09 -16.00 10.56
N SER A 111 7.34 -16.46 10.44
CA SER A 111 8.37 -15.76 9.67
C SER A 111 7.97 -15.57 8.21
N GLY A 112 7.36 -16.59 7.59
CA GLY A 112 6.87 -16.51 6.21
C GLY A 112 5.66 -15.60 6.05
N GLU A 113 4.79 -15.50 7.06
CA GLU A 113 3.68 -14.55 7.07
C GLU A 113 4.17 -13.10 7.21
N LEU A 114 5.09 -12.83 8.15
CA LEU A 114 5.69 -11.51 8.34
C LEU A 114 6.50 -11.07 7.12
N LEU A 115 7.32 -11.96 6.55
CA LEU A 115 8.12 -11.65 5.36
C LEU A 115 7.23 -11.33 4.15
N ALA A 116 6.05 -11.94 4.07
CA ALA A 116 5.10 -11.65 3.01
C ALA A 116 4.46 -10.26 3.11
N LEU A 117 4.57 -9.56 4.25
CA LEU A 117 4.10 -8.17 4.38
C LEU A 117 5.09 -7.16 3.81
N VAL A 118 6.36 -7.53 3.66
CA VAL A 118 7.45 -6.60 3.35
C VAL A 118 7.27 -5.88 2.01
N PRO A 119 7.05 -6.56 0.87
CA PRO A 119 6.93 -5.88 -0.42
C PRO A 119 5.49 -5.42 -0.70
N ARG A 120 4.54 -5.70 0.21
CA ARG A 120 3.14 -5.38 -0.02
C ARG A 120 2.91 -3.89 0.17
N HIS A 121 2.22 -3.28 -0.79
CA HIS A 121 1.75 -1.88 -0.74
C HIS A 121 2.84 -0.80 -0.78
N ALA A 122 4.05 -1.12 -1.26
CA ALA A 122 5.05 -0.11 -1.58
C ALA A 122 4.48 0.94 -2.55
N SER A 123 4.48 2.20 -2.14
CA SER A 123 4.15 3.34 -3.00
C SER A 123 5.27 3.60 -4.00
N GLU A 124 4.96 4.26 -5.12
CA GLU A 124 5.98 4.76 -6.06
C GLU A 124 7.01 5.68 -5.38
N GLY A 125 6.60 6.38 -4.31
CA GLY A 125 7.46 7.27 -3.53
C GLY A 125 8.35 6.60 -2.48
N ASP A 126 8.18 5.29 -2.23
CA ASP A 126 8.87 4.56 -1.17
C ASP A 126 10.19 3.92 -1.63
N LEU A 127 10.44 3.93 -2.94
CA LEU A 127 11.64 3.35 -3.52
C LEU A 127 12.77 4.38 -3.63
N TRP A 128 13.92 4.03 -3.08
CA TRP A 128 15.16 4.79 -3.11
C TRP A 128 16.26 3.96 -3.76
N ALA A 129 17.30 4.63 -4.25
CA ALA A 129 18.51 4.01 -4.75
C ALA A 129 19.73 4.53 -4.01
N VAL A 130 20.67 3.63 -3.71
CA VAL A 130 22.01 3.95 -3.24
C VAL A 130 22.99 3.25 -4.16
N ASN A 131 23.71 4.02 -4.99
CA ASN A 131 24.62 3.46 -6.02
C ASN A 131 23.95 2.39 -6.91
N GLY A 132 22.70 2.62 -7.33
CA GLY A 132 21.92 1.68 -8.15
C GLY A 132 21.33 0.47 -7.42
N GLN A 133 21.67 0.26 -6.14
CA GLN A 133 21.01 -0.75 -5.29
C GLN A 133 19.67 -0.19 -4.77
N PRO A 134 18.53 -0.85 -5.02
CA PRO A 134 17.24 -0.42 -4.51
C PRO A 134 17.16 -0.61 -3.00
N VAL A 135 16.55 0.36 -2.32
CA VAL A 135 16.20 0.34 -0.90
C VAL A 135 14.75 0.82 -0.76
N LEU A 136 13.94 0.07 -0.05
CA LEU A 136 12.54 0.32 0.20
C LEU A 136 12.38 0.87 1.62
N ILE A 137 11.68 2.00 1.73
CA ILE A 137 11.18 2.54 3.01
C ILE A 137 9.69 2.18 3.15
N ASN A 138 9.09 2.43 4.32
CA ASN A 138 7.66 2.21 4.57
C ASN A 138 7.15 0.78 4.33
N TRP A 139 8.06 -0.20 4.20
CA TRP A 139 7.68 -1.61 4.13
C TRP A 139 7.02 -2.04 5.45
N GLY A 140 6.11 -3.01 5.36
CA GLY A 140 5.30 -3.41 6.53
C GLY A 140 4.20 -2.41 6.88
N PHE A 141 3.96 -1.39 6.07
CA PHE A 141 2.81 -0.49 6.15
C PHE A 141 1.98 -0.53 4.86
N ALA A 142 0.70 -0.18 4.96
CA ALA A 142 -0.16 0.05 3.80
C ALA A 142 -0.63 1.51 3.75
N GLN A 143 -0.85 2.01 2.54
CA GLN A 143 -1.52 3.29 2.31
C GLN A 143 -2.97 3.19 2.82
N GLY A 144 -3.35 4.02 3.77
CA GLY A 144 -4.69 3.99 4.38
C GLY A 144 -4.82 5.01 5.50
N GLY A 145 -5.79 5.93 5.33
CA GLY A 145 -5.89 7.20 6.04
C GLY A 145 -6.04 7.15 7.56
N ALA A 146 -5.79 8.30 8.18
CA ALA A 146 -5.88 8.56 9.61
C ALA A 146 -7.12 7.91 10.23
N GLY A 147 -6.91 6.94 11.13
CA GLY A 147 -8.03 6.29 11.83
C GLY A 147 -7.76 4.87 12.32
N ALA A 148 -6.77 4.16 11.80
CA ALA A 148 -6.17 3.08 12.57
C ALA A 148 -5.30 3.76 13.62
N GLU A 149 -5.86 4.07 14.80
CA GLU A 149 -5.04 4.46 15.94
C GLU A 149 -3.87 3.48 15.99
N ALA A 150 -2.65 4.00 15.81
CA ALA A 150 -1.46 3.27 16.16
C ALA A 150 -1.73 2.78 17.58
N GLN A 151 -1.96 1.47 17.75
CA GLN A 151 -2.24 0.91 19.06
C GLN A 151 -1.16 1.45 19.98
N ASP A 152 -1.60 2.30 20.89
CA ASP A 152 -0.73 3.12 21.72
C ASP A 152 0.24 2.14 22.39
N LEU A 153 1.50 2.18 21.98
CA LEU A 153 2.53 1.22 22.40
C LEU A 153 2.67 1.20 23.94
N SER A 154 2.22 2.27 24.59
CA SER A 154 2.10 2.43 26.04
C SER A 154 1.09 1.49 26.70
N ARG A 155 0.13 0.92 25.95
CA ARG A 155 -0.94 0.07 26.48
C ARG A 155 -0.63 -1.43 26.47
N LEU A 156 0.44 -1.85 25.79
CA LEU A 156 0.88 -3.26 25.79
C LEU A 156 1.46 -3.72 27.15
N GLY A 157 1.54 -2.84 28.15
CA GLY A 157 1.95 -3.17 29.53
C GLY A 157 0.99 -2.76 30.65
N ALA A 158 -0.18 -2.18 30.33
CA ALA A 158 -1.11 -1.69 31.35
C ALA A 158 -2.34 -2.60 31.44
N THR A 159 -2.44 -3.40 32.51
CA THR A 159 -3.68 -4.07 32.89
C THR A 159 -4.75 -2.99 33.15
N PRO A 160 -5.91 -3.00 32.47
CA PRO A 160 -6.93 -2.00 32.74
C PRO A 160 -7.44 -2.18 34.18
N PRO A 161 -7.53 -1.12 34.99
CA PRO A 161 -8.18 -1.23 36.30
C PRO A 161 -9.65 -1.61 36.09
N PRO A 162 -10.24 -2.44 36.98
CA PRO A 162 -11.64 -2.81 36.87
C PRO A 162 -12.51 -1.55 36.90
N ALA A 163 -13.32 -1.38 35.85
CA ALA A 163 -14.24 -0.26 35.75
C ALA A 163 -15.30 -0.34 36.87
N PRO A 164 -15.59 0.76 37.59
CA PRO A 164 -16.71 0.79 38.53
C PRO A 164 -18.03 0.66 37.75
N PRO A 165 -19.07 0.04 38.35
CA PRO A 165 -20.37 -0.11 37.68
C PRO A 165 -21.02 1.26 37.45
N ALA A 166 -21.33 1.55 36.19
CA ALA A 166 -22.02 2.78 35.82
C ALA A 166 -23.52 2.71 36.18
N PRO A 167 -24.13 3.79 36.72
CA PRO A 167 -25.58 3.86 36.91
C PRO A 167 -26.33 3.96 35.57
N ALA A 168 -27.49 3.30 35.48
CA ALA A 168 -28.36 3.37 34.32
C ALA A 168 -28.93 4.80 34.14
N ALA A 169 -28.66 5.41 32.99
CA ALA A 169 -29.25 6.67 32.55
C ALA A 169 -30.25 6.45 31.40
N PRO A 170 -31.31 7.28 31.29
CA PRO A 170 -32.51 7.03 30.48
C PRO A 170 -32.31 7.24 28.96
N PRO A 171 -33.24 6.74 28.12
CA PRO A 171 -33.07 6.74 26.66
C PRO A 171 -33.03 8.17 26.11
N THR A 172 -31.90 8.52 25.50
CA THR A 172 -31.73 9.78 24.76
C THR A 172 -31.85 9.50 23.27
N THR A 173 -32.72 10.28 22.63
CA THR A 173 -33.07 10.32 21.21
C THR A 173 -31.82 10.37 20.31
N PRO A 174 -31.75 9.62 19.19
CA PRO A 174 -30.58 9.64 18.32
C PRO A 174 -30.45 10.99 17.58
N PRO A 175 -29.24 11.58 17.49
CA PRO A 175 -28.97 12.74 16.64
C PRO A 175 -28.95 12.36 15.15
N PRO A 176 -29.16 13.32 14.24
CA PRO A 176 -29.15 13.06 12.80
C PRO A 176 -27.75 12.70 12.30
N VAL A 177 -27.70 11.64 11.49
CA VAL A 177 -26.51 11.14 10.79
C VAL A 177 -26.03 12.19 9.79
N ALA A 178 -24.80 12.66 9.96
CA ALA A 178 -24.08 13.44 8.95
C ALA A 178 -23.57 12.51 7.84
N PRO A 179 -23.62 12.92 6.55
CA PRO A 179 -23.14 12.09 5.45
C PRO A 179 -21.62 11.98 5.45
N THR A 180 -21.13 10.76 5.34
CA THR A 180 -19.73 10.39 5.15
C THR A 180 -19.22 10.94 3.81
N ALA A 181 -18.38 11.99 3.85
CA ALA A 181 -17.66 12.50 2.70
C ALA A 181 -16.49 11.57 2.33
N GLY A 182 -16.81 10.44 1.70
CA GLY A 182 -15.84 9.56 1.03
C GLY A 182 -15.96 9.67 -0.49
N ARG A 183 -15.75 10.86 -1.08
CA ARG A 183 -15.81 11.09 -2.54
C ARG A 183 -14.90 12.26 -2.99
N GLY A 184 -13.61 12.17 -2.67
CA GLY A 184 -12.67 13.31 -2.79
C GLY A 184 -11.96 13.55 -4.14
N CYS A 185 -12.15 12.73 -5.17
CA CYS A 185 -11.54 13.00 -6.50
C CYS A 185 -12.46 12.69 -7.70
N LEU A 186 -13.47 11.84 -7.53
CA LEU A 186 -14.37 11.42 -8.63
C LEU A 186 -15.70 12.18 -8.70
N TRP A 187 -16.09 12.93 -7.66
CA TRP A 187 -17.35 13.69 -7.68
C TRP A 187 -17.31 14.76 -8.78
N TRP A 188 -16.25 15.57 -8.89
CA TRP A 188 -16.18 16.66 -9.86
C TRP A 188 -16.05 16.20 -11.32
N LEU A 189 -15.58 14.96 -11.52
CA LEU A 189 -15.41 14.33 -12.83
C LEU A 189 -16.75 13.84 -13.39
N LEU A 190 -17.70 13.52 -12.51
CA LEU A 190 -19.02 13.05 -12.88
C LEU A 190 -19.82 14.09 -13.69
N PRO A 191 -20.00 15.36 -13.26
CA PRO A 191 -20.70 16.35 -14.08
C PRO A 191 -19.95 16.68 -15.37
N LEU A 192 -18.61 16.65 -15.38
CA LEU A 192 -17.80 16.88 -16.58
C LEU A 192 -17.99 15.76 -17.61
N LEU A 193 -17.99 14.50 -17.16
CA LEU A 193 -18.25 13.33 -18.01
C LEU A 193 -19.67 13.37 -18.56
N LEU A 194 -20.66 13.74 -17.74
CA LEU A 194 -22.06 13.85 -18.15
C LEU A 194 -22.26 14.95 -19.19
N LEU A 195 -21.60 16.10 -19.02
CA LEU A 195 -21.59 17.18 -20.00
C LEU A 195 -20.97 16.73 -21.33
N LEU A 196 -19.84 16.01 -21.27
CA LEU A 196 -19.15 15.51 -22.47
C LEU A 196 -20.02 14.50 -23.22
N LEU A 197 -20.69 13.59 -22.50
CA LEU A 197 -21.62 12.61 -23.06
C LEU A 197 -22.82 13.32 -23.71
N LEU A 198 -23.39 14.32 -23.05
CA LEU A 198 -24.53 15.09 -23.58
C LEU A 198 -24.13 15.85 -24.85
N LEU A 199 -22.97 16.51 -24.86
CA LEU A 199 -22.44 17.19 -26.04
C LEU A 199 -22.21 16.21 -27.19
N TRP A 200 -21.66 15.04 -26.89
CA TRP A 200 -21.42 13.99 -27.87
C TRP A 200 -22.73 13.46 -28.47
N LEU A 201 -23.76 13.21 -27.65
CA LEU A 201 -25.10 12.84 -28.12
C LEU A 201 -25.74 13.92 -28.99
N LEU A 202 -25.55 15.20 -28.64
CA LEU A 202 -26.08 16.33 -29.40
C LEU A 202 -25.40 16.45 -30.76
N LEU A 203 -24.08 16.28 -30.81
CA LEU A 203 -23.29 16.25 -32.05
C LEU A 203 -23.62 15.02 -32.92
N ALA A 204 -23.86 13.86 -32.30
CA ALA A 204 -24.32 12.66 -33.01
C ALA A 204 -25.74 12.86 -33.59
N ALA A 205 -26.65 13.48 -32.83
CA ALA A 205 -28.00 13.84 -33.32
C ALA A 205 -27.96 14.88 -34.45
N LEU A 206 -26.96 15.75 -34.45
CA LEU A 206 -26.70 16.72 -35.52
C LEU A 206 -25.95 16.12 -36.73
N GLY A 207 -25.58 14.83 -36.69
CA GLY A 207 -24.93 14.11 -37.79
C GLY A 207 -23.43 14.34 -37.95
N TYR A 208 -22.77 14.98 -36.98
CA TYR A 208 -21.32 15.28 -37.04
C TYR A 208 -20.43 14.15 -36.51
N LEU A 209 -20.99 13.17 -35.79
CA LEU A 209 -20.25 12.06 -35.18
C LEU A 209 -20.90 10.71 -35.52
N PRO A 210 -20.11 9.62 -35.66
CA PRO A 210 -20.65 8.29 -35.89
C PRO A 210 -21.49 7.83 -34.69
N SER A 211 -22.74 7.43 -34.96
CA SER A 211 -23.63 6.85 -33.95
C SER A 211 -23.00 5.59 -33.34
N PRO A 212 -23.07 5.38 -32.02
CA PRO A 212 -22.49 4.20 -31.38
C PRO A 212 -23.46 3.01 -31.40
N LEU A 213 -24.67 3.19 -31.93
CA LEU A 213 -25.66 2.13 -31.98
C LEU A 213 -25.38 1.25 -33.19
N PRO A 214 -25.15 -0.07 -33.00
CA PRO A 214 -25.16 -1.00 -34.13
C PRO A 214 -26.53 -0.87 -34.80
N ALA A 215 -26.52 -0.72 -36.13
CA ALA A 215 -27.72 -0.70 -36.96
C ALA A 215 -28.48 -2.03 -36.78
N ALA A 216 -29.31 -2.10 -35.75
CA ALA A 216 -30.34 -3.11 -35.62
C ALA A 216 -31.52 -2.70 -36.51
N CYS A 217 -32.08 -3.69 -37.21
CA CYS A 217 -33.25 -3.63 -38.09
C CYS A 217 -32.99 -3.18 -39.54
N ALA A 218 -32.36 -4.05 -40.33
CA ALA A 218 -32.77 -4.19 -41.73
C ALA A 218 -33.92 -5.22 -41.80
N PRO A 219 -35.08 -4.89 -42.39
CA PRO A 219 -36.20 -5.81 -42.56
C PRO A 219 -35.86 -6.95 -43.54
N LEU A 220 -36.39 -8.15 -43.30
CA LEU A 220 -36.29 -9.29 -44.21
C LEU A 220 -36.86 -8.92 -45.60
N PRO A 221 -36.17 -9.22 -46.70
CA PRO A 221 -36.77 -9.15 -48.02
C PRO A 221 -37.72 -10.34 -48.22
N ASP A 222 -39.01 -10.04 -48.40
CA ASP A 222 -39.98 -10.95 -49.03
C ASP A 222 -39.55 -11.19 -50.48
N THR A 223 -39.15 -12.42 -50.78
CA THR A 223 -39.14 -12.94 -52.15
C THR A 223 -40.08 -14.13 -52.23
N ALA A 224 -41.26 -13.86 -52.78
CA ALA A 224 -42.20 -14.84 -53.27
C ALA A 224 -41.59 -15.60 -54.46
N ALA A 225 -41.72 -16.93 -54.44
CA ALA A 225 -41.76 -17.78 -55.63
C ALA A 225 -42.28 -19.18 -55.25
N LEU A 226 -43.59 -19.39 -55.42
CA LEU A 226 -44.18 -20.38 -56.34
C LEU A 226 -45.69 -20.11 -56.45
#